data_AF-A0A8S9W1K8-F1
#
_entry.id   AF-A0A8S9W1K8-F1
#
_cell.length_a   1.000
_cell.length_b   1.000
_cell.length_c   1.000
_cell.angle_alpha   90.00
_cell.angle_beta   90.00
_cell.angle_gamma   90.00
#
_symmetry.space_group_name_H-M   'P 1'
#
loop_
_entity.id
_entity.type
_entity.pdbx_description
1 polymer ?
#
loop_
_entity_poly.entity_id
_entity_poly.type
_entity_poly.pdbx_seq_one_letter_code
_entity_poly.pdbx_strand_id
1 'polypeptide(L)'
;MNNITSTLVLSAVLIAAIVSGCVEEISDHGIETIDPTPQPNVPPSATPVSKVTPSPLQLLTPEETLPISNMALSDYPKLFGKDVIIVIGENANKTLEYWGRTSPRYPHLTWMIGGSETIAKNLYNLTGNTPVIKTDAELTERDRTECNLILLGNPLQVMLEGRPPDANTVITEIYESNPSMKRVTRKYPGRWKGVLELFKNPWNPEKHILIVSGSEDRGIKAALAKLEGIHEINETCIVVECESEQKEIHHEIDTTPALAYLLWPDISNITADDIGFEVTLTDEVHSLNDIGKPSVPFLIKCFKIPGNSYVGLVNVTFNNPVEIHNIFIKPVQPAVMDSADDCNWLNYTPPPYTIDNETYASHELYPGEEYKYWPYTDDRAQEGEVLVHIFPIQYIPADRRIIAYKNATVSIFYRVPVPEDDYS
;
A
#
# COMPACT_ATOMS: atom_id res chain seq x y z
N MET A 1 11.00 67.30 -13.25
CA MET A 1 9.67 67.86 -12.88
C MET A 1 8.78 66.66 -12.61
N ASN A 2 8.73 66.20 -11.35
CA ASN A 2 7.66 66.45 -10.35
C ASN A 2 6.43 65.57 -10.65
N ASN A 3 5.78 64.82 -9.75
CA ASN A 3 5.99 64.46 -8.33
C ASN A 3 4.81 63.52 -7.93
N ILE A 4 5.04 62.60 -6.97
CA ILE A 4 4.07 62.07 -5.96
C ILE A 4 2.96 61.11 -6.51
N THR A 5 2.77 59.88 -6.00
CA THR A 5 2.19 59.60 -4.67
C THR A 5 2.41 58.15 -4.21
N SER A 6 2.84 58.00 -2.96
CA SER A 6 3.01 56.76 -2.19
C SER A 6 1.68 56.23 -1.64
N THR A 7 1.51 54.90 -1.51
CA THR A 7 0.74 54.29 -0.41
C THR A 7 1.29 52.89 -0.11
N LEU A 8 2.05 52.77 0.97
CA LEU A 8 2.51 51.54 1.60
C LEU A 8 1.67 51.38 2.88
N VAL A 9 0.87 50.32 2.97
CA VAL A 9 0.14 49.98 4.20
C VAL A 9 0.89 48.84 4.89
N LEU A 10 1.50 49.20 6.03
CA LEU A 10 1.93 48.27 7.08
C LEU A 10 0.73 47.47 7.59
N SER A 11 0.91 46.17 7.80
CA SER A 11 0.09 45.42 8.77
C SER A 11 1.01 44.65 9.70
N ALA A 12 1.12 45.16 10.93
CA ALA A 12 1.82 44.57 12.07
C ALA A 12 0.88 44.65 13.29
N VAL A 13 0.40 43.50 13.77
CA VAL A 13 -0.20 43.24 15.10
C VAL A 13 0.03 41.75 15.34
N LEU A 14 0.99 41.26 16.13
CA LEU A 14 1.19 41.31 17.60
C LEU A 14 0.08 40.59 18.41
N ILE A 15 0.26 39.29 18.68
CA ILE A 15 -0.16 38.64 19.94
C ILE A 15 0.96 37.72 20.44
N ALA A 16 1.25 37.85 21.73
CA ALA A 16 2.39 37.33 22.45
C ALA A 16 2.19 35.95 23.08
N ALA A 17 3.32 35.28 23.26
CA ALA A 17 3.74 34.34 24.32
C ALA A 17 2.73 33.87 25.40
N ILE A 18 2.67 32.55 25.58
CA ILE A 18 2.65 31.93 26.91
C ILE A 18 3.84 30.98 27.02
N VAL A 19 4.76 31.36 27.88
CA VAL A 19 5.84 30.56 28.44
C VAL A 19 5.30 29.89 29.70
N SER A 20 5.43 28.56 29.78
CA SER A 20 5.53 27.80 31.03
C SER A 20 6.21 26.49 30.61
N GLY A 21 7.49 26.23 30.88
CA GLY A 21 8.22 26.48 32.11
C GLY A 21 7.97 25.29 33.03
N CYS A 22 8.88 24.29 33.00
CA CYS A 22 9.38 23.53 34.14
C CYS A 22 10.54 22.63 33.69
N VAL A 23 11.75 23.06 34.06
CA VAL A 23 12.96 22.26 34.20
C VAL A 23 12.94 21.71 35.62
N GLU A 24 13.12 20.40 35.78
CA GLU A 24 13.67 19.82 37.02
C GLU A 24 14.68 18.74 36.64
N GLU A 25 15.94 19.03 36.95
CA GLU A 25 17.03 18.07 37.08
C GLU A 25 16.93 17.32 38.43
N ILE A 26 17.78 16.29 38.55
CA ILE A 26 18.28 15.62 39.77
C ILE A 26 17.51 14.32 40.13
N SER A 27 18.12 13.16 39.90
CA SER A 27 18.97 12.52 40.92
C SER A 27 19.49 11.15 40.46
N ASP A 28 20.81 10.99 40.57
CA ASP A 28 21.51 9.73 40.76
C ASP A 28 20.88 8.92 41.89
N HIS A 29 20.47 7.68 41.64
CA HIS A 29 20.40 6.62 42.66
C HIS A 29 21.03 5.34 42.11
N GLY A 30 22.18 5.01 42.68
CA GLY A 30 22.82 3.72 42.52
C GLY A 30 21.94 2.62 43.10
N ILE A 31 21.95 1.47 42.43
CA ILE A 31 21.38 0.24 42.97
C ILE A 31 22.52 -0.75 43.12
N GLU A 32 22.65 -1.20 44.36
CA GLU A 32 23.60 -2.15 44.88
C GLU A 32 23.48 -3.52 44.22
N THR A 33 24.63 -4.11 43.95
CA THR A 33 24.83 -5.55 43.72
C THR A 33 24.41 -6.34 44.95
N ILE A 34 23.45 -7.25 44.80
CA ILE A 34 23.12 -8.27 45.80
C ILE A 34 23.54 -9.64 45.27
N ASP A 35 24.45 -10.27 46.01
CA ASP A 35 24.93 -11.64 45.85
C ASP A 35 23.84 -12.71 46.15
N PRO A 36 24.01 -13.95 45.67
CA PRO A 36 22.96 -14.96 45.67
C PRO A 36 22.73 -15.61 47.04
N THR A 37 21.45 -15.81 47.38
CA THR A 37 20.99 -16.55 48.58
C THR A 37 20.87 -18.06 48.25
N PRO A 38 21.16 -18.97 49.19
CA PRO A 38 21.54 -20.35 48.90
C PRO A 38 20.37 -21.33 48.71
N GLN A 39 20.63 -22.39 47.93
CA GLN A 39 19.79 -23.57 47.78
C GLN A 39 19.54 -24.30 49.11
N PRO A 40 18.30 -24.75 49.40
CA PRO A 40 18.07 -25.71 50.46
C PRO A 40 18.32 -27.15 49.97
N ASN A 41 19.28 -27.80 50.64
CA ASN A 41 19.48 -29.25 50.64
C ASN A 41 18.20 -29.97 51.12
N VAL A 42 17.67 -30.88 50.30
CA VAL A 42 16.63 -31.83 50.69
C VAL A 42 17.24 -33.24 50.74
N PRO A 43 17.14 -33.99 51.85
CA PRO A 43 17.65 -35.35 51.96
C PRO A 43 16.70 -36.38 51.30
N PRO A 44 17.22 -37.50 50.78
CA PRO A 44 16.38 -38.54 50.19
C PRO A 44 15.64 -39.33 51.28
N SER A 45 14.33 -39.16 51.33
CA SER A 45 13.44 -40.00 52.14
C SER A 45 13.03 -41.23 51.33
N ALA A 46 13.53 -42.39 51.74
CA ALA A 46 13.10 -43.69 51.24
C ALA A 46 11.77 -44.08 51.91
N THR A 47 10.78 -44.48 51.11
CA THR A 47 9.61 -45.25 51.57
C THR A 47 8.98 -46.01 50.39
N PRO A 48 8.14 -47.03 50.62
CA PRO A 48 8.38 -48.37 50.09
C PRO A 48 7.44 -48.70 48.93
N VAL A 49 7.86 -49.68 48.16
CA VAL A 49 7.07 -50.35 47.10
C VAL A 49 5.73 -50.83 47.68
N SER A 50 4.65 -50.13 47.31
CA SER A 50 3.29 -50.63 47.48
C SER A 50 2.82 -51.32 46.20
N LYS A 51 2.40 -52.57 46.41
CA LYS A 51 1.88 -53.53 45.45
C LYS A 51 0.60 -52.97 44.81
N VAL A 52 0.64 -52.66 43.53
CA VAL A 52 -0.54 -52.22 42.76
C VAL A 52 -1.36 -53.44 42.36
N THR A 53 -2.58 -53.53 42.92
CA THR A 53 -3.67 -54.38 42.45
C THR A 53 -4.39 -53.64 41.32
N PRO A 54 -4.65 -54.26 40.15
CA PRO A 54 -5.32 -53.58 39.05
C PRO A 54 -6.80 -53.38 39.36
N SER A 55 -7.24 -52.12 39.39
CA SER A 55 -8.66 -51.75 39.39
C SER A 55 -9.23 -51.72 37.96
N PRO A 56 -10.56 -51.92 37.80
CA PRO A 56 -11.17 -52.18 36.50
C PRO A 56 -11.23 -50.92 35.64
N LEU A 57 -11.01 -51.12 34.33
CA LEU A 57 -11.23 -50.14 33.27
C LEU A 57 -12.54 -49.37 33.45
N GLN A 58 -12.44 -48.07 33.73
CA GLN A 58 -13.53 -47.13 33.53
C GLN A 58 -13.57 -46.76 32.05
N LEU A 59 -14.64 -47.16 31.36
CA LEU A 59 -14.96 -46.65 30.03
C LEU A 59 -15.22 -45.14 30.13
N LEU A 60 -14.36 -44.34 29.51
CA LEU A 60 -14.64 -42.94 29.23
C LEU A 60 -15.83 -42.86 28.27
N THR A 61 -16.86 -42.14 28.69
CA THR A 61 -18.04 -41.83 27.89
C THR A 61 -17.62 -40.97 26.68
N PRO A 62 -18.05 -41.25 25.44
CA PRO A 62 -17.69 -40.46 24.28
C PRO A 62 -18.23 -39.04 24.42
N GLU A 63 -17.34 -38.06 24.37
CA GLU A 63 -17.67 -36.64 24.30
C GLU A 63 -18.41 -36.40 22.97
N GLU A 64 -19.66 -35.93 23.04
CA GLU A 64 -20.53 -35.78 21.87
C GLU A 64 -19.91 -34.82 20.84
N THR A 65 -19.53 -35.37 19.69
CA THR A 65 -19.00 -34.62 18.55
C THR A 65 -20.11 -33.74 17.97
N LEU A 66 -19.97 -32.42 18.13
CA LEU A 66 -20.93 -31.44 17.58
C LEU A 66 -21.04 -31.58 16.06
N PRO A 67 -22.26 -31.50 15.48
CA PRO A 67 -22.45 -31.56 14.04
C PRO A 67 -21.73 -30.40 13.32
N ILE A 68 -21.16 -30.71 12.15
CA ILE A 68 -20.28 -29.86 11.33
C ILE A 68 -20.93 -28.52 10.91
N SER A 69 -22.24 -28.37 11.03
CA SER A 69 -22.98 -27.20 10.56
C SER A 69 -22.91 -25.95 11.46
N ASN A 70 -22.28 -26.04 12.64
CA ASN A 70 -22.40 -24.98 13.65
C ASN A 70 -21.06 -24.33 14.05
N MET A 71 -20.02 -24.43 13.22
CA MET A 71 -18.76 -23.75 13.50
C MET A 71 -18.88 -22.26 13.16
N ALA A 72 -18.53 -21.39 14.09
CA ALA A 72 -18.50 -19.96 13.90
C ALA A 72 -17.16 -19.38 14.34
N LEU A 73 -16.75 -18.26 13.75
CA LEU A 73 -15.56 -17.52 14.16
C LEU A 73 -15.60 -17.12 15.65
N SER A 74 -16.78 -16.88 16.21
CA SER A 74 -16.99 -16.68 17.65
C SER A 74 -16.58 -17.87 18.53
N ASP A 75 -16.51 -19.09 17.98
CA ASP A 75 -16.05 -20.29 18.69
C ASP A 75 -14.52 -20.34 18.85
N TYR A 76 -13.78 -19.42 18.22
CA TYR A 76 -12.32 -19.36 18.23
C TYR A 76 -11.69 -19.59 19.61
N PRO A 77 -12.08 -18.90 20.70
CA PRO A 77 -11.43 -19.13 21.99
C PRO A 77 -11.65 -20.56 22.50
N LYS A 78 -12.83 -21.12 22.28
CA LYS A 78 -13.18 -22.47 22.72
C LYS A 78 -12.43 -23.54 21.92
N LEU A 79 -12.38 -23.41 20.59
CA LEU A 79 -11.73 -24.38 19.70
C LEU A 79 -10.21 -24.40 19.88
N PHE A 80 -9.62 -23.26 20.25
CA PHE A 80 -8.17 -23.06 20.41
C PHE A 80 -7.74 -22.97 21.88
N GLY A 81 -8.50 -23.59 22.81
CA GLY A 81 -8.19 -23.59 24.24
C GLY A 81 -7.06 -24.55 24.67
N LYS A 82 -6.60 -25.45 23.80
CA LYS A 82 -5.49 -26.39 24.06
C LYS A 82 -4.80 -26.84 22.78
N ASP A 83 -3.55 -27.29 22.91
CA ASP A 83 -2.73 -27.88 21.85
C ASP A 83 -2.70 -27.01 20.59
N VAL A 84 -2.34 -25.72 20.74
CA VAL A 84 -2.36 -24.75 19.64
C VAL A 84 -0.96 -24.42 19.17
N ILE A 85 -0.80 -24.39 17.85
CA ILE A 85 0.40 -23.89 17.19
C ILE A 85 0.00 -22.73 16.28
N ILE A 86 0.71 -21.61 16.40
CA ILE A 86 0.63 -20.48 15.47
C ILE A 86 1.75 -20.66 14.45
N VAL A 87 1.40 -20.69 13.16
CA VAL A 87 2.33 -20.93 12.05
C VAL A 87 2.49 -19.66 11.22
N ILE A 88 3.71 -19.17 11.12
CA ILE A 88 4.11 -18.04 10.26
C ILE A 88 4.99 -18.53 9.10
N GLY A 89 5.14 -17.74 8.03
CA GLY A 89 6.02 -18.14 6.91
C GLY A 89 7.50 -18.18 7.32
N GLU A 90 8.29 -19.10 6.75
CA GLU A 90 9.73 -19.30 7.07
C GLU A 90 10.54 -18.01 7.01
N ASN A 91 10.23 -17.17 6.02
CA ASN A 91 10.95 -15.92 5.84
C ASN A 91 10.65 -14.90 6.94
N ALA A 92 9.52 -15.01 7.66
CA ALA A 92 9.13 -14.14 8.78
C ALA A 92 10.20 -13.99 9.85
N ASN A 93 10.98 -15.06 10.08
CA ASN A 93 12.02 -15.10 11.11
C ASN A 93 13.44 -14.81 10.58
N LYS A 94 13.60 -14.61 9.26
CA LYS A 94 14.92 -14.36 8.67
C LYS A 94 15.21 -12.87 8.65
N THR A 95 16.15 -12.41 9.46
CA THR A 95 16.78 -11.10 9.25
C THR A 95 17.46 -11.12 7.89
N LEU A 96 16.85 -10.48 6.89
CA LEU A 96 17.38 -10.44 5.52
C LEU A 96 18.66 -9.60 5.48
N GLU A 97 19.82 -10.26 5.54
CA GLU A 97 21.12 -9.65 5.28
C GLU A 97 21.32 -9.51 3.76
N TYR A 98 20.62 -8.55 3.16
CA TYR A 98 20.66 -8.31 1.72
C TYR A 98 21.77 -7.29 1.39
N TRP A 99 22.77 -7.69 0.60
CA TRP A 99 23.88 -6.86 0.08
C TRP A 99 24.89 -6.32 1.10
N GLY A 100 25.17 -7.04 2.19
CA GLY A 100 26.23 -6.65 3.15
C GLY A 100 25.98 -5.31 3.86
N ARG A 101 24.77 -4.75 3.72
CA ARG A 101 24.24 -3.72 4.60
C ARG A 101 23.22 -4.40 5.50
N THR A 102 23.55 -4.52 6.77
CA THR A 102 22.56 -4.67 7.86
C THR A 102 21.75 -3.38 7.92
N SER A 103 20.90 -3.16 6.91
CA SER A 103 19.95 -2.08 6.97
C SER A 103 18.80 -2.58 7.81
N PRO A 104 18.46 -1.95 8.95
CA PRO A 104 17.23 -2.22 9.70
C PRO A 104 15.96 -1.81 8.89
N ARG A 105 16.05 -1.75 7.56
CA ARG A 105 15.08 -1.20 6.62
C ARG A 105 14.03 -2.19 6.14
N TYR A 106 13.89 -3.35 6.78
CA TYR A 106 12.81 -4.30 6.52
C TYR A 106 11.95 -4.52 7.77
N PRO A 107 11.18 -3.50 8.21
CA PRO A 107 10.23 -3.64 9.32
C PRO A 107 9.06 -4.60 9.03
N HIS A 108 8.96 -5.12 7.80
CA HIS A 108 7.87 -6.01 7.38
C HIS A 108 7.94 -7.42 7.98
N LEU A 109 9.11 -7.88 8.42
CA LEU A 109 9.24 -9.22 9.01
C LEU A 109 8.89 -9.21 10.49
N THR A 110 9.12 -8.08 11.15
CA THR A 110 8.79 -7.86 12.57
C THR A 110 7.28 -7.94 12.84
N TRP A 111 6.42 -7.54 11.89
CA TRP A 111 4.97 -7.53 12.16
C TRP A 111 4.36 -8.93 12.12
N MET A 112 4.90 -9.89 11.36
CA MET A 112 4.36 -11.27 11.40
C MET A 112 4.63 -11.91 12.76
N ILE A 113 5.84 -11.72 13.30
CA ILE A 113 6.19 -12.13 14.66
C ILE A 113 5.29 -11.41 15.67
N GLY A 114 5.25 -10.07 15.63
CA GLY A 114 4.38 -9.29 16.51
C GLY A 114 2.91 -9.69 16.42
N GLY A 115 2.39 -9.94 15.21
CA GLY A 115 1.02 -10.42 14.99
C GLY A 115 0.77 -11.80 15.60
N SER A 116 1.73 -12.73 15.48
CA SER A 116 1.64 -14.03 16.16
C SER A 116 1.73 -13.93 17.69
N GLU A 117 2.55 -13.02 18.22
CA GLU A 117 2.60 -12.71 19.65
C GLU A 117 1.29 -12.10 20.15
N THR A 118 0.67 -11.23 19.35
CA THR A 118 -0.66 -10.65 19.62
C THR A 118 -1.72 -11.75 19.69
N ILE A 119 -1.76 -12.67 18.72
CA ILE A 119 -2.66 -13.84 18.75
C ILE A 119 -2.41 -14.67 20.02
N ALA A 120 -1.14 -14.93 20.35
CA ALA A 120 -0.77 -15.73 21.51
C ALA A 120 -1.23 -15.09 22.83
N LYS A 121 -1.00 -13.78 22.98
CA LYS A 121 -1.45 -12.99 24.14
C LYS A 121 -2.98 -12.99 24.24
N ASN A 122 -3.69 -12.83 23.12
CA ASN A 122 -5.14 -12.88 23.08
C ASN A 122 -5.68 -14.24 23.56
N LEU A 123 -5.15 -15.35 23.01
CA LEU A 123 -5.53 -16.69 23.44
C LEU A 123 -5.25 -16.94 24.92
N TYR A 124 -4.10 -16.50 25.43
CA TYR A 124 -3.77 -16.60 26.83
C TYR A 124 -4.80 -15.87 27.70
N ASN A 125 -5.18 -14.65 27.33
CA ASN A 125 -6.17 -13.87 28.07
C ASN A 125 -7.57 -14.51 28.03
N LEU A 126 -7.97 -15.07 26.90
CA LEU A 126 -9.32 -15.65 26.74
C LEU A 126 -9.44 -17.07 27.30
N THR A 127 -8.36 -17.83 27.34
CA THR A 127 -8.40 -19.30 27.58
C THR A 127 -7.37 -19.81 28.59
N GLY A 128 -6.35 -19.01 28.92
CA GLY A 128 -5.18 -19.43 29.67
C GLY A 128 -4.16 -20.24 28.85
N ASN A 129 -4.43 -20.51 27.57
CA ASN A 129 -3.56 -21.29 26.69
C ASN A 129 -2.34 -20.47 26.24
N THR A 130 -1.16 -21.09 26.26
CA THR A 130 0.09 -20.51 25.74
C THR A 130 0.48 -21.24 24.45
N PRO A 131 0.04 -20.76 23.27
CA PRO A 131 0.32 -21.45 22.02
C PRO A 131 1.81 -21.41 21.69
N VAL A 132 2.28 -22.41 20.94
CA VAL A 132 3.65 -22.46 20.43
C VAL A 132 3.69 -21.76 19.08
N ILE A 133 4.63 -20.83 18.88
CA ILE A 133 4.84 -20.17 17.59
C ILE A 133 5.91 -20.96 16.82
N LYS A 134 5.62 -21.32 15.56
CA LYS A 134 6.54 -22.01 14.65
C LYS A 134 6.52 -21.35 13.28
N THR A 135 7.61 -21.48 12.54
CA THR A 135 7.59 -21.26 11.09
C THR A 135 6.95 -22.45 10.37
N ASP A 136 6.49 -22.25 9.14
CA ASP A 136 5.97 -23.32 8.29
C ASP A 136 7.02 -24.41 7.99
N ALA A 137 8.31 -24.05 7.93
CA ALA A 137 9.42 -24.99 7.80
C ALA A 137 9.67 -25.84 9.06
N GLU A 138 9.32 -25.33 10.25
CA GLU A 138 9.43 -26.05 11.54
C GLU A 138 8.21 -26.93 11.84
N LEU A 139 7.14 -26.82 11.05
CA LEU A 139 5.90 -27.54 11.26
C LEU A 139 6.05 -29.01 10.84
N THR A 140 5.88 -29.93 11.79
CA THR A 140 5.98 -31.38 11.55
C THR A 140 4.62 -32.01 11.23
N GLU A 141 4.63 -33.22 10.67
CA GLU A 141 3.39 -33.98 10.42
C GLU A 141 2.62 -34.30 11.70
N ARG A 142 3.34 -34.50 12.82
CA ARG A 142 2.72 -34.68 14.13
C ARG A 142 1.98 -33.41 14.55
N ASP A 143 2.61 -32.25 14.40
CA ASP A 143 1.96 -30.96 14.70
C ASP A 143 0.68 -30.78 13.87
N ARG A 144 0.74 -31.10 12.57
CA ARG A 144 -0.41 -31.01 11.66
C ARG A 144 -1.60 -31.89 12.08
N THR A 145 -1.33 -33.06 12.66
CA THR A 145 -2.38 -34.03 13.00
C THR A 145 -2.83 -33.96 14.46
N GLU A 146 -1.98 -33.51 15.38
CA GLU A 146 -2.26 -33.53 16.82
C GLU A 146 -2.64 -32.15 17.39
N CYS A 147 -2.38 -31.05 16.68
CA CYS A 147 -2.64 -29.68 17.16
C CYS A 147 -3.74 -28.96 16.38
N ASN A 148 -4.34 -27.96 17.02
CA ASN A 148 -5.11 -26.92 16.33
C ASN A 148 -4.12 -25.89 15.77
N LEU A 149 -4.35 -25.40 14.55
CA LEU A 149 -3.41 -24.52 13.86
C LEU A 149 -4.00 -23.14 13.62
N ILE A 150 -3.22 -22.10 13.87
CA ILE A 150 -3.53 -20.74 13.43
C ILE A 150 -2.48 -20.35 12.41
N LEU A 151 -2.88 -20.18 11.17
CA LEU A 151 -1.98 -19.90 10.06
C LEU A 151 -2.02 -18.40 9.76
N LEU A 152 -0.90 -17.73 9.94
CA LEU A 152 -0.76 -16.30 9.72
C LEU A 152 0.14 -16.04 8.51
N GLY A 153 -0.30 -15.19 7.58
CA GLY A 153 0.52 -14.68 6.49
C GLY A 153 -0.16 -14.63 5.12
N ASN A 154 0.65 -14.34 4.11
CA ASN A 154 0.21 -14.25 2.71
C ASN A 154 0.42 -15.60 1.99
N PRO A 155 -0.54 -16.14 1.21
CA PRO A 155 -0.32 -17.36 0.41
C PRO A 155 0.32 -17.07 -0.97
N LEU A 156 0.57 -15.81 -1.30
CA LEU A 156 1.12 -15.44 -2.59
C LEU A 156 2.64 -15.61 -2.61
N GLN A 157 3.12 -16.62 -3.32
CA GLN A 157 4.54 -16.78 -3.66
C GLN A 157 4.98 -15.82 -4.78
N VAL A 158 4.73 -14.53 -4.60
CA VAL A 158 5.15 -13.52 -5.57
C VAL A 158 6.52 -13.02 -5.18
N MET A 159 7.51 -13.27 -6.04
CA MET A 159 8.76 -12.53 -5.97
C MET A 159 8.48 -11.08 -6.37
N LEU A 160 8.48 -10.18 -5.39
CA LEU A 160 8.57 -8.75 -5.64
C LEU A 160 10.07 -8.42 -5.75
N GLU A 161 10.51 -8.06 -6.96
CA GLU A 161 11.81 -7.41 -7.19
C GLU A 161 13.02 -8.15 -6.57
N GLY A 162 13.09 -9.46 -6.77
CA GLY A 162 14.23 -10.27 -6.29
C GLY A 162 14.21 -10.59 -4.79
N ARG A 163 13.09 -10.34 -4.08
CA ARG A 163 12.88 -10.84 -2.72
C ARG A 163 12.29 -12.25 -2.72
N PRO A 164 12.75 -13.15 -1.82
CA PRO A 164 12.02 -14.38 -1.56
C PRO A 164 10.61 -14.02 -1.07
N PRO A 165 9.57 -14.74 -1.51
CA PRO A 165 8.21 -14.44 -1.10
C PRO A 165 8.05 -14.68 0.41
N ASP A 166 7.48 -13.71 1.13
CA ASP A 166 7.07 -13.86 2.53
C ASP A 166 5.76 -14.68 2.62
N ALA A 167 5.75 -15.82 1.94
CA ALA A 167 4.59 -16.66 1.81
C ALA A 167 4.55 -17.72 2.92
N ASN A 168 3.37 -17.95 3.48
CA ASN A 168 3.11 -19.12 4.30
C ASN A 168 2.69 -20.28 3.38
N THR A 169 3.60 -21.23 3.20
CA THR A 169 3.41 -22.35 2.26
C THR A 169 2.28 -23.27 2.69
N VAL A 170 2.02 -23.40 4.00
CA VAL A 170 0.93 -24.22 4.55
C VAL A 170 -0.43 -23.66 4.16
N ILE A 171 -0.60 -22.32 4.18
CA ILE A 171 -1.84 -21.68 3.70
C ILE A 171 -2.06 -21.99 2.21
N THR A 172 -0.98 -21.98 1.42
CA THR A 172 -1.05 -22.29 -0.01
C THR A 172 -1.48 -23.73 -0.26
N GLU A 173 -0.88 -24.69 0.47
CA GLU A 173 -1.20 -26.12 0.42
C GLU A 173 -2.69 -26.37 0.74
N ILE A 174 -3.23 -25.68 1.73
CA ILE A 174 -4.65 -25.80 2.11
C ILE A 174 -5.57 -25.27 1.01
N TYR A 175 -5.29 -24.08 0.45
CA TYR A 175 -6.12 -23.56 -0.63
C TYR A 175 -6.07 -24.43 -1.90
N GLU A 176 -4.94 -25.10 -2.15
CA GLU A 176 -4.79 -26.00 -3.31
C GLU A 176 -5.46 -27.35 -3.10
N SER A 177 -5.49 -27.85 -1.87
CA SER A 177 -6.18 -29.09 -1.50
C SER A 177 -7.68 -28.92 -1.31
N ASN A 178 -8.19 -27.69 -1.15
CA ASN A 178 -9.61 -27.41 -0.97
C ASN A 178 -10.17 -26.40 -2.00
N PRO A 179 -10.61 -26.87 -3.18
CA PRO A 179 -11.13 -26.01 -4.26
C PRO A 179 -12.40 -25.23 -3.90
N SER A 180 -13.09 -25.57 -2.80
CA SER A 180 -14.28 -24.85 -2.35
C SER A 180 -13.95 -23.53 -1.64
N MET A 181 -12.71 -23.40 -1.13
CA MET A 181 -12.25 -22.20 -0.45
C MET A 181 -11.86 -21.13 -1.45
N LYS A 182 -12.17 -19.88 -1.12
CA LYS A 182 -11.82 -18.74 -1.97
C LYS A 182 -10.39 -18.28 -1.66
N ARG A 183 -9.44 -18.80 -2.43
CA ARG A 183 -8.01 -18.47 -2.30
C ARG A 183 -7.76 -16.96 -2.30
N VAL A 184 -6.98 -16.48 -1.33
CA VAL A 184 -6.40 -15.12 -1.35
C VAL A 184 -5.43 -15.01 -2.53
N THR A 185 -5.70 -14.05 -3.40
CA THR A 185 -4.94 -13.75 -4.62
C THR A 185 -4.56 -12.27 -4.63
N ARG A 186 -3.87 -11.79 -5.67
CA ARG A 186 -3.63 -10.34 -5.83
C ARG A 186 -4.93 -9.52 -5.97
N LYS A 187 -6.04 -10.14 -6.37
CA LYS A 187 -7.33 -9.47 -6.59
C LYS A 187 -8.33 -9.67 -5.45
N TYR A 188 -8.30 -10.84 -4.81
CA TYR A 188 -9.18 -11.18 -3.69
C TYR A 188 -8.36 -11.34 -2.41
N PRO A 189 -8.76 -10.74 -1.26
CA PRO A 189 -10.03 -10.07 -0.98
C PRO A 189 -10.17 -8.65 -1.54
N GLY A 190 -9.09 -8.10 -2.08
CA GLY A 190 -8.97 -6.72 -2.53
C GLY A 190 -7.86 -6.02 -1.75
N ARG A 191 -7.47 -4.83 -2.21
CA ARG A 191 -6.43 -4.04 -1.56
C ARG A 191 -6.83 -3.72 -0.11
N TRP A 192 -5.89 -3.86 0.82
CA TRP A 192 -6.11 -3.61 2.25
C TRP A 192 -7.23 -4.40 2.92
N LYS A 193 -7.60 -5.53 2.33
CA LYS A 193 -8.56 -6.46 2.91
C LYS A 193 -7.85 -7.71 3.41
N GLY A 194 -8.24 -8.15 4.59
CA GLY A 194 -7.85 -9.40 5.19
C GLY A 194 -8.97 -10.43 5.10
N VAL A 195 -8.61 -11.68 5.34
CA VAL A 195 -9.51 -12.82 5.45
C VAL A 195 -9.26 -13.49 6.79
N LEU A 196 -10.34 -13.69 7.54
CA LEU A 196 -10.38 -14.63 8.66
C LEU A 196 -11.24 -15.80 8.22
N GLU A 197 -10.68 -17.01 8.24
CA GLU A 197 -11.38 -18.22 7.79
C GLU A 197 -11.10 -19.40 8.72
N LEU A 198 -12.17 -19.98 9.28
CA LEU A 198 -12.15 -21.06 10.24
C LEU A 198 -12.79 -22.32 9.63
N PHE A 199 -12.09 -23.45 9.73
CA PHE A 199 -12.57 -24.73 9.20
C PHE A 199 -11.89 -25.93 9.89
N LYS A 200 -12.33 -27.14 9.55
CA LYS A 200 -11.76 -28.38 10.06
C LYS A 200 -10.38 -28.65 9.47
N ASN A 201 -9.48 -29.14 10.29
CA ASN A 201 -8.14 -29.50 9.86
C ASN A 201 -8.21 -30.68 8.85
N PRO A 202 -7.66 -30.52 7.62
CA PRO A 202 -7.72 -31.55 6.58
C PRO A 202 -6.89 -32.79 6.90
N TRP A 203 -5.88 -32.67 7.79
CA TRP A 203 -5.06 -33.77 8.26
C TRP A 203 -5.69 -34.51 9.45
N ASN A 204 -6.54 -33.84 10.24
CA ASN A 204 -7.32 -34.46 11.32
C ASN A 204 -8.66 -33.73 11.56
N PRO A 205 -9.82 -34.31 11.18
CA PRO A 205 -11.14 -33.67 11.32
C PRO A 205 -11.61 -33.32 12.74
N GLU A 206 -10.93 -33.82 13.77
CA GLU A 206 -11.15 -33.49 15.19
C GLU A 206 -10.40 -32.22 15.63
N LYS A 207 -9.51 -31.70 14.77
CA LYS A 207 -8.74 -30.48 14.98
C LYS A 207 -9.23 -29.37 14.05
N HIS A 208 -8.81 -28.15 14.36
CA HIS A 208 -9.29 -26.93 13.70
C HIS A 208 -8.15 -26.11 13.12
N ILE A 209 -8.45 -25.37 12.05
CA ILE A 209 -7.54 -24.40 11.45
C ILE A 209 -8.24 -23.05 11.35
N LEU A 210 -7.55 -22.01 11.83
CA LEU A 210 -7.88 -20.62 11.57
C LEU A 210 -6.83 -20.04 10.63
N ILE A 211 -7.25 -19.52 9.48
CA ILE A 211 -6.41 -18.74 8.57
C ILE A 211 -6.62 -17.26 8.85
N VAL A 212 -5.53 -16.54 9.09
CA VAL A 212 -5.45 -15.08 9.17
C VAL A 212 -4.57 -14.61 8.02
N SER A 213 -5.20 -14.11 6.95
CA SER A 213 -4.50 -13.87 5.69
C SER A 213 -4.95 -12.59 4.98
N GLY A 214 -4.25 -12.22 3.92
CA GLY A 214 -4.48 -11.02 3.14
C GLY A 214 -3.49 -10.96 1.98
N SER A 215 -3.83 -10.21 0.93
CA SER A 215 -2.94 -10.03 -0.21
C SER A 215 -1.77 -9.08 0.09
N GLU A 216 -1.90 -8.29 1.15
CA GLU A 216 -0.98 -7.26 1.61
C GLU A 216 -0.97 -7.22 3.15
N ASP A 217 0.13 -6.75 3.74
CA ASP A 217 0.34 -6.67 5.19
C ASP A 217 -0.82 -5.98 5.93
N ARG A 218 -1.33 -4.87 5.38
CA ARG A 218 -2.44 -4.10 5.96
C ARG A 218 -3.72 -4.90 6.07
N GLY A 219 -4.02 -5.72 5.07
CA GLY A 219 -5.17 -6.62 5.11
C GLY A 219 -5.02 -7.64 6.25
N ILE A 220 -3.83 -8.22 6.40
CA ILE A 220 -3.54 -9.18 7.46
C ILE A 220 -3.66 -8.51 8.84
N LYS A 221 -3.12 -7.30 9.01
CA LYS A 221 -3.28 -6.49 10.23
C LYS A 221 -4.75 -6.20 10.55
N ALA A 222 -5.57 -5.86 9.55
CA ALA A 222 -7.00 -5.64 9.76
C ALA A 222 -7.70 -6.92 10.23
N ALA A 223 -7.37 -8.07 9.63
CA ALA A 223 -7.85 -9.37 10.09
C ALA A 223 -7.40 -9.69 11.53
N LEU A 224 -6.14 -9.41 11.88
CA LEU A 224 -5.62 -9.55 13.24
C LEU A 224 -6.39 -8.69 14.25
N ALA A 225 -6.57 -7.39 13.96
CA ALA A 225 -7.32 -6.48 14.83
C ALA A 225 -8.77 -6.96 15.02
N LYS A 226 -9.41 -7.48 13.95
CA LYS A 226 -10.77 -8.03 14.04
C LYS A 226 -10.85 -9.30 14.89
N LEU A 227 -9.79 -10.12 14.89
CA LEU A 227 -9.70 -11.33 15.70
C LEU A 227 -9.74 -11.00 17.20
N GLU A 228 -9.22 -9.84 17.62
CA GLU A 228 -9.24 -9.43 19.03
C GLU A 228 -10.66 -9.18 19.57
N GLY A 229 -11.61 -8.83 18.69
CA GLY A 229 -13.01 -8.57 19.02
C GLY A 229 -14.00 -9.58 18.43
N ILE A 230 -13.60 -10.85 18.25
CA ILE A 230 -14.34 -11.85 17.47
C ILE A 230 -15.64 -12.39 18.10
N HIS A 231 -16.03 -11.92 19.29
CA HIS A 231 -17.08 -12.52 20.13
C HIS A 231 -18.49 -12.58 19.51
N GLU A 232 -18.75 -11.91 18.38
CA GLU A 232 -20.09 -11.79 17.78
C GLU A 232 -20.16 -12.28 16.31
N ILE A 233 -19.11 -12.93 15.80
CA ILE A 233 -19.03 -13.30 14.38
C ILE A 233 -19.53 -14.74 14.19
N ASN A 234 -20.75 -14.87 13.66
CA ASN A 234 -21.43 -16.16 13.45
C ASN A 234 -21.08 -16.82 12.09
N GLU A 235 -20.22 -16.20 11.29
CA GLU A 235 -19.72 -16.76 10.04
C GLU A 235 -18.45 -17.58 10.25
N THR A 236 -18.17 -18.54 9.35
CA THR A 236 -16.89 -19.27 9.31
C THR A 236 -15.80 -18.49 8.58
N CYS A 237 -16.17 -17.58 7.68
CA CYS A 237 -15.26 -16.82 6.84
C CYS A 237 -15.76 -15.39 6.69
N ILE A 238 -14.90 -14.42 6.97
CA ILE A 238 -15.18 -13.01 6.75
C ILE A 238 -14.02 -12.32 6.04
N VAL A 239 -14.37 -11.29 5.27
CA VAL A 239 -13.42 -10.34 4.71
C VAL A 239 -13.44 -9.09 5.55
N VAL A 240 -12.27 -8.70 6.07
CA VAL A 240 -12.11 -7.52 6.93
C VAL A 240 -11.42 -6.43 6.12
N GLU A 241 -11.97 -5.22 6.11
CA GLU A 241 -11.34 -4.06 5.47
C GLU A 241 -10.58 -3.25 6.53
N CYS A 242 -9.34 -2.87 6.24
CA CYS A 242 -8.57 -1.97 7.09
C CYS A 242 -9.28 -0.62 7.19
N GLU A 243 -9.45 -0.10 8.40
CA GLU A 243 -10.05 1.22 8.61
C GLU A 243 -9.22 2.29 7.91
N SER A 244 -9.90 3.13 7.14
CA SER A 244 -9.28 4.22 6.42
C SER A 244 -10.22 5.40 6.31
N GLU A 245 -9.65 6.60 6.38
CA GLU A 245 -10.35 7.84 6.15
C GLU A 245 -10.30 8.18 4.66
N GLN A 246 -11.47 8.39 4.05
CA GLN A 246 -11.52 8.96 2.71
C GLN A 246 -11.25 10.47 2.79
N LYS A 247 -10.26 10.92 2.02
CA LYS A 247 -9.87 12.33 1.89
C LYS A 247 -9.93 12.75 0.43
N GLU A 248 -10.05 14.05 0.24
CA GLU A 248 -10.12 14.68 -1.08
C GLU A 248 -9.15 15.86 -1.12
N ILE A 249 -8.40 15.98 -2.22
CA ILE A 249 -7.68 17.20 -2.58
C ILE A 249 -8.36 17.80 -3.80
N HIS A 250 -8.65 19.10 -3.71
CA HIS A 250 -9.22 19.88 -4.80
C HIS A 250 -8.26 21.01 -5.18
N HIS A 251 -7.95 21.16 -6.46
CA HIS A 251 -7.07 22.21 -6.97
C HIS A 251 -7.57 22.77 -8.30
N GLU A 252 -7.63 24.10 -8.38
CA GLU A 252 -7.80 24.81 -9.64
C GLU A 252 -6.44 25.02 -10.30
N ILE A 253 -6.34 24.66 -11.58
CA ILE A 253 -5.15 24.74 -12.39
C ILE A 253 -5.40 25.73 -13.53
N ASP A 254 -4.54 26.74 -13.64
CA ASP A 254 -4.43 27.55 -14.85
C ASP A 254 -3.76 26.73 -15.95
N THR A 255 -4.46 26.54 -17.06
CA THR A 255 -3.98 25.75 -18.20
C THR A 255 -3.52 26.61 -19.37
N THR A 256 -3.56 27.93 -19.25
CA THR A 256 -3.08 28.87 -20.26
C THR A 256 -1.59 28.78 -20.60
N PRO A 257 -0.68 28.28 -19.73
CA PRO A 257 0.71 28.04 -20.12
C PRO A 257 0.85 27.06 -21.29
N ALA A 258 -0.04 26.07 -21.41
CA ALA A 258 -0.03 25.14 -22.55
C ALA A 258 -0.36 25.85 -23.88
N LEU A 259 -1.24 26.86 -23.84
CA LEU A 259 -1.51 27.73 -25.00
C LEU A 259 -0.30 28.62 -25.34
N ALA A 260 0.38 29.15 -24.33
CA ALA A 260 1.61 29.94 -24.55
C ALA A 260 2.68 29.15 -25.29
N TYR A 261 2.79 27.85 -25.02
CA TYR A 261 3.75 26.97 -25.70
C TYR A 261 3.48 26.82 -27.20
N LEU A 262 2.22 26.93 -27.64
CA LEU A 262 1.89 26.90 -29.07
C LEU A 262 2.36 28.15 -29.82
N LEU A 263 2.68 29.25 -29.13
CA LEU A 263 3.24 30.47 -29.75
C LEU A 263 4.66 30.28 -30.26
N TRP A 264 5.32 29.17 -29.90
CA TRP A 264 6.64 28.86 -30.43
C TRP A 264 6.55 28.46 -31.92
N PRO A 265 7.28 29.15 -32.82
CA PRO A 265 7.20 28.88 -34.26
C PRO A 265 7.57 27.45 -34.64
N ASP A 266 8.36 26.76 -33.81
CA ASP A 266 8.75 25.37 -34.01
C ASP A 266 7.69 24.35 -33.58
N ILE A 267 6.63 24.80 -32.91
CA ILE A 267 5.51 23.98 -32.47
C ILE A 267 4.28 24.22 -33.35
N SER A 268 3.92 25.47 -33.64
CA SER A 268 2.74 25.77 -34.45
C SER A 268 2.84 27.09 -35.20
N ASN A 269 1.82 27.42 -35.99
CA ASN A 269 1.65 28.72 -36.64
C ASN A 269 0.73 29.69 -35.86
N ILE A 270 0.34 29.37 -34.62
CA ILE A 270 -0.49 30.25 -33.77
C ILE A 270 0.25 31.55 -33.46
N THR A 271 -0.48 32.66 -33.49
CA THR A 271 -0.03 33.96 -32.99
C THR A 271 -0.79 34.39 -31.73
N ALA A 272 -0.29 35.39 -31.01
CA ALA A 272 -0.96 35.93 -29.83
C ALA A 272 -2.36 36.51 -30.17
N ASP A 273 -2.52 37.05 -31.38
CA ASP A 273 -3.80 37.59 -31.86
C ASP A 273 -4.85 36.48 -32.05
N ASP A 274 -4.43 35.28 -32.48
CA ASP A 274 -5.33 34.12 -32.62
C ASP A 274 -5.87 33.64 -31.26
N ILE A 275 -5.07 33.79 -30.19
CA ILE A 275 -5.45 33.43 -28.81
C ILE A 275 -6.43 34.47 -28.22
N GLY A 276 -6.19 35.76 -28.49
CA GLY A 276 -7.06 36.85 -28.06
C GLY A 276 -6.98 37.21 -26.57
N PHE A 277 -5.96 36.72 -25.85
CA PHE A 277 -5.64 37.12 -24.47
C PHE A 277 -4.17 36.84 -24.13
N GLU A 278 -3.67 37.48 -23.06
CA GLU A 278 -2.30 37.30 -22.60
C GLU A 278 -2.09 35.91 -21.98
N VAL A 279 -1.01 35.25 -22.36
CA VAL A 279 -0.60 33.94 -21.86
C VAL A 279 0.88 33.97 -21.49
N THR A 280 1.25 33.28 -20.41
CA THR A 280 2.63 33.20 -19.92
C THR A 280 3.07 31.75 -19.89
N LEU A 281 4.24 31.46 -20.46
CA LEU A 281 4.81 30.12 -20.44
C LEU A 281 5.41 29.81 -19.06
N THR A 282 5.27 28.57 -18.61
CA THR A 282 5.89 28.03 -17.39
C THR A 282 6.77 26.83 -17.72
N ASP A 283 7.63 26.42 -16.79
CA ASP A 283 8.50 25.25 -16.87
C ASP A 283 7.75 23.91 -16.73
N GLU A 284 6.47 23.94 -16.40
CA GLU A 284 5.60 22.78 -16.21
C GLU A 284 4.96 22.26 -17.51
N VAL A 285 5.21 22.93 -18.64
CA VAL A 285 4.66 22.55 -19.95
C VAL A 285 5.57 21.56 -20.64
N HIS A 286 4.97 20.46 -21.09
CA HIS A 286 5.63 19.41 -21.84
C HIS A 286 4.89 19.19 -23.16
N SER A 287 5.50 18.49 -24.11
CA SER A 287 4.85 18.11 -25.37
C SER A 287 4.76 16.59 -25.51
N LEU A 288 3.71 16.10 -26.17
CA LEU A 288 3.66 14.71 -26.62
C LEU A 288 4.83 14.44 -27.57
N ASN A 289 5.43 13.25 -27.47
CA ASN A 289 6.68 12.91 -28.14
C ASN A 289 6.55 11.76 -29.15
N ASP A 290 5.32 11.44 -29.57
CA ASP A 290 5.07 10.42 -30.59
C ASP A 290 5.55 10.91 -31.97
N ILE A 291 6.63 10.32 -32.49
CA ILE A 291 7.23 10.69 -33.79
C ILE A 291 6.16 10.70 -34.89
N GLY A 292 6.11 11.80 -35.65
CA GLY A 292 5.18 12.00 -36.76
C GLY A 292 3.80 12.53 -36.35
N LYS A 293 3.42 12.48 -35.07
CA LYS A 293 2.13 12.98 -34.57
C LYS A 293 2.23 14.44 -34.09
N PRO A 294 1.11 15.17 -33.97
CA PRO A 294 1.13 16.56 -33.51
C PRO A 294 1.81 16.74 -32.14
N SER A 295 2.72 17.71 -32.03
CA SER A 295 3.40 18.07 -30.78
C SER A 295 2.49 18.89 -29.85
N VAL A 296 1.41 18.26 -29.36
CA VAL A 296 0.42 18.93 -28.50
C VAL A 296 1.00 19.11 -27.09
N PRO A 297 0.94 20.33 -26.52
CA PRO A 297 1.43 20.57 -25.17
C PRO A 297 0.45 20.13 -24.09
N PHE A 298 1.00 19.72 -22.95
CA PHE A 298 0.30 19.25 -21.77
C PHE A 298 1.03 19.70 -20.50
N LEU A 299 0.35 19.61 -19.35
CA LEU A 299 0.91 20.01 -18.05
C LEU A 299 1.11 18.79 -17.17
N ILE A 300 2.16 18.81 -16.34
CA ILE A 300 2.34 17.82 -15.27
C ILE A 300 2.15 18.51 -13.92
N LYS A 301 1.24 17.98 -13.11
CA LYS A 301 1.03 18.43 -11.72
C LYS A 301 1.30 17.30 -10.75
N CYS A 302 2.16 17.54 -9.77
CA CYS A 302 2.45 16.62 -8.68
C CYS A 302 1.64 17.02 -7.44
N PHE A 303 0.86 16.09 -6.91
CA PHE A 303 0.07 16.27 -5.70
C PHE A 303 0.62 15.38 -4.59
N LYS A 304 1.02 16.00 -3.48
CA LYS A 304 1.44 15.25 -2.29
C LYS A 304 0.24 14.70 -1.55
N ILE A 305 0.30 13.43 -1.18
CA ILE A 305 -0.64 12.76 -0.30
C ILE A 305 0.13 12.12 0.86
N PRO A 306 -0.51 11.81 2.00
CA PRO A 306 0.14 11.02 3.04
C PRO A 306 0.67 9.70 2.48
N GLY A 307 1.84 9.28 2.95
CA GLY A 307 2.43 7.99 2.63
C GLY A 307 1.47 6.84 2.85
N ASN A 308 1.62 5.76 2.09
CA ASN A 308 0.70 4.60 2.13
C ASN A 308 -0.78 4.89 1.80
N SER A 309 -1.12 6.08 1.31
CA SER A 309 -2.49 6.34 0.85
C SER A 309 -2.82 5.52 -0.40
N TYR A 310 -4.10 5.25 -0.64
CA TYR A 310 -4.59 4.67 -1.90
C TYR A 310 -5.37 5.71 -2.65
N VAL A 311 -4.92 6.02 -3.86
CA VAL A 311 -5.67 6.86 -4.79
C VAL A 311 -6.78 6.01 -5.39
N GLY A 312 -8.02 6.33 -5.03
CA GLY A 312 -9.20 5.63 -5.54
C GLY A 312 -9.68 6.21 -6.87
N LEU A 313 -9.71 7.54 -6.98
CA LEU A 313 -10.19 8.24 -8.17
C LEU A 313 -9.45 9.57 -8.33
N VAL A 314 -9.04 9.88 -9.56
CA VAL A 314 -8.63 11.21 -9.98
C VAL A 314 -9.62 11.68 -11.02
N ASN A 315 -10.22 12.85 -10.80
CA ASN A 315 -11.12 13.50 -11.74
C ASN A 315 -10.51 14.84 -12.18
N VAL A 316 -10.54 15.12 -13.47
CA VAL A 316 -10.13 16.41 -14.03
C VAL A 316 -11.30 16.97 -14.82
N THR A 317 -11.74 18.17 -14.48
CA THR A 317 -12.83 18.86 -15.17
C THR A 317 -12.30 20.11 -15.85
N PHE A 318 -12.46 20.21 -17.15
CA PHE A 318 -12.04 21.37 -17.92
C PHE A 318 -13.12 22.43 -18.00
N ASN A 319 -12.70 23.69 -17.91
CA ASN A 319 -13.58 24.85 -17.89
C ASN A 319 -13.09 25.89 -18.91
N ASN A 320 -14.02 26.76 -19.33
CA ASN A 320 -13.74 27.90 -20.22
C ASN A 320 -13.07 27.49 -21.55
N PRO A 321 -13.76 26.70 -22.40
CA PRO A 321 -13.22 26.32 -23.71
C PRO A 321 -13.05 27.54 -24.63
N VAL A 322 -11.99 27.49 -25.43
CA VAL A 322 -11.69 28.42 -26.51
C VAL A 322 -11.40 27.60 -27.75
N GLU A 323 -12.08 27.91 -28.85
CA GLU A 323 -11.80 27.29 -30.14
C GLU A 323 -10.96 28.22 -31.00
N ILE A 324 -9.90 27.67 -31.60
CA ILE A 324 -9.01 28.40 -32.51
C ILE A 324 -8.89 27.59 -33.81
N HIS A 325 -9.09 28.27 -34.94
CA HIS A 325 -9.13 27.66 -36.28
C HIS A 325 -7.92 28.04 -37.12
N ASN A 326 -7.73 27.35 -38.24
CA ASN A 326 -6.65 27.56 -39.21
C ASN A 326 -5.24 27.32 -38.62
N ILE A 327 -5.17 26.39 -37.66
CA ILE A 327 -3.96 26.05 -36.94
C ILE A 327 -3.34 24.77 -37.51
N PHE A 328 -2.02 24.78 -37.64
CA PHE A 328 -1.21 23.62 -37.94
C PHE A 328 -0.19 23.43 -36.82
N ILE A 329 -0.42 22.42 -35.97
CA ILE A 329 0.57 21.95 -35.00
C ILE A 329 1.55 21.04 -35.74
N LYS A 330 2.85 21.34 -35.63
CA LYS A 330 3.93 20.59 -36.29
C LYS A 330 4.07 19.18 -35.68
N PRO A 331 4.43 18.17 -36.49
CA PRO A 331 4.65 16.82 -36.01
C PRO A 331 5.96 16.71 -35.24
N VAL A 332 5.99 15.89 -34.20
CA VAL A 332 7.22 15.55 -33.46
C VAL A 332 8.20 14.90 -34.43
N GLN A 333 9.42 15.45 -34.50
CA GLN A 333 10.48 14.89 -35.32
C GLN A 333 11.34 13.90 -34.52
N PRO A 334 11.93 12.88 -35.16
CA PRO A 334 12.90 12.02 -34.49
C PRO A 334 14.03 12.87 -33.89
N ALA A 335 14.52 12.46 -32.71
CA ALA A 335 15.59 13.17 -32.03
C ALA A 335 16.78 13.38 -32.96
N VAL A 336 17.12 14.65 -33.19
CA VAL A 336 18.38 15.01 -33.83
C VAL A 336 19.43 14.92 -32.74
N MET A 337 20.53 14.22 -33.00
CA MET A 337 21.66 14.22 -32.08
C MET A 337 22.18 15.66 -32.04
N ASP A 338 21.94 16.37 -30.93
CA ASP A 338 22.55 17.68 -30.73
C ASP A 338 24.05 17.51 -30.93
N SER A 339 24.63 18.34 -31.79
CA SER A 339 26.03 18.32 -32.14
C SER A 339 26.86 18.54 -30.88
N ALA A 340 27.20 17.46 -30.17
CA ALA A 340 28.11 17.53 -29.05
C ALA A 340 29.44 18.03 -29.60
N ASP A 341 29.85 19.20 -29.11
CA ASP A 341 30.89 20.12 -29.61
C ASP A 341 32.29 19.53 -29.89
N ASP A 342 32.52 18.22 -29.85
CA ASP A 342 33.89 17.66 -29.90
C ASP A 342 34.06 16.31 -30.59
N CYS A 343 33.12 15.84 -31.42
CA CYS A 343 33.30 14.61 -32.19
C CYS A 343 33.03 14.80 -33.68
N ASN A 344 34.09 14.67 -34.50
CA ASN A 344 34.12 14.74 -35.97
C ASN A 344 33.21 13.70 -36.67
N TRP A 345 31.89 13.88 -36.62
CA TRP A 345 30.93 13.05 -37.35
C TRP A 345 30.62 13.66 -38.72
N LEU A 346 31.59 13.61 -39.63
CA LEU A 346 31.49 14.17 -40.99
C LEU A 346 30.37 13.57 -41.89
N ASN A 347 29.58 12.60 -41.39
CA ASN A 347 28.57 11.87 -42.18
C ASN A 347 27.16 11.82 -41.54
N TYR A 348 26.86 12.66 -40.54
CA TYR A 348 25.49 12.68 -39.99
C TYR A 348 24.51 13.28 -41.01
N THR A 349 23.55 12.47 -41.47
CA THR A 349 22.40 12.94 -42.25
C THR A 349 21.22 13.01 -41.29
N PRO A 350 20.61 14.19 -41.06
CA PRO A 350 19.47 14.30 -40.17
C PRO A 350 18.33 13.38 -40.67
N PRO A 351 17.55 12.79 -39.75
CA PRO A 351 16.43 11.95 -40.13
C PRO A 351 15.46 12.73 -41.02
N PRO A 352 14.81 12.07 -41.99
CA PRO A 352 13.84 12.73 -42.85
C PRO A 352 12.68 13.27 -42.02
N TYR A 353 12.11 14.37 -42.49
CA TYR A 353 10.90 14.93 -41.89
C TYR A 353 9.78 13.87 -41.92
N THR A 354 9.23 13.58 -40.75
CA THR A 354 8.24 12.51 -40.56
C THR A 354 6.90 13.11 -40.19
N ILE A 355 5.84 12.67 -40.86
CA ILE A 355 4.44 13.00 -40.55
C ILE A 355 3.59 11.73 -40.62
N ASP A 356 2.79 11.52 -39.58
CA ASP A 356 1.79 10.46 -39.52
C ASP A 356 0.55 10.91 -40.30
N ASN A 357 0.47 10.47 -41.56
CA ASN A 357 -0.64 10.85 -42.45
C ASN A 357 -2.00 10.38 -41.94
N GLU A 358 -2.08 9.28 -41.19
CA GLU A 358 -3.33 8.79 -40.64
C GLU A 358 -3.82 9.73 -39.55
N THR A 359 -2.95 10.08 -38.59
CA THR A 359 -3.26 11.04 -37.53
C THR A 359 -3.63 12.40 -38.12
N TYR A 360 -2.89 12.92 -39.09
CA TYR A 360 -3.16 14.24 -39.69
C TYR A 360 -4.37 14.30 -40.63
N ALA A 361 -4.84 13.15 -41.13
CA ALA A 361 -6.08 13.04 -41.89
C ALA A 361 -7.32 12.80 -41.00
N SER A 362 -7.13 12.60 -39.69
CA SER A 362 -8.22 12.33 -38.75
C SER A 362 -9.04 13.58 -38.41
N HIS A 363 -10.35 13.39 -38.31
CA HIS A 363 -11.31 14.35 -37.75
C HIS A 363 -11.59 14.11 -36.26
N GLU A 364 -10.89 13.18 -35.63
CA GLU A 364 -10.98 12.91 -34.20
C GLU A 364 -10.11 13.87 -33.39
N LEU A 365 -10.43 14.01 -32.10
CA LEU A 365 -9.63 14.79 -31.16
C LEU A 365 -8.32 14.04 -30.87
N TYR A 366 -7.20 14.76 -30.96
CA TYR A 366 -5.87 14.31 -30.56
C TYR A 366 -5.36 15.18 -29.39
N PRO A 367 -4.88 14.59 -28.28
CA PRO A 367 -4.69 13.14 -28.06
C PRO A 367 -5.99 12.35 -27.79
N GLY A 368 -7.13 13.02 -27.62
CA GLY A 368 -8.43 12.39 -27.37
C GLY A 368 -8.65 11.99 -25.91
N GLU A 369 -7.57 11.76 -25.17
CA GLU A 369 -7.58 11.65 -23.71
C GLU A 369 -7.41 13.03 -23.07
N GLU A 370 -8.17 13.27 -22.00
CA GLU A 370 -8.22 14.56 -21.30
C GLU A 370 -7.16 14.66 -20.19
N TYR A 371 -6.85 13.54 -19.54
CA TYR A 371 -5.80 13.45 -18.52
C TYR A 371 -5.31 12.01 -18.36
N LYS A 372 -4.13 11.85 -17.74
CA LYS A 372 -3.60 10.59 -17.22
C LYS A 372 -3.06 10.82 -15.82
N TYR A 373 -3.00 9.78 -15.00
CA TYR A 373 -2.37 9.90 -13.69
C TYR A 373 -1.60 8.64 -13.30
N TRP A 374 -0.59 8.84 -12.46
CA TRP A 374 0.22 7.79 -11.87
C TRP A 374 0.36 8.04 -10.37
N PRO A 375 -0.21 7.17 -9.53
CA PRO A 375 0.04 7.21 -8.11
C PRO A 375 1.44 6.61 -7.83
N TYR A 376 2.31 7.42 -7.25
CA TYR A 376 3.60 7.02 -6.71
C TYR A 376 3.47 6.97 -5.19
N THR A 377 2.89 5.88 -4.70
CA THR A 377 2.78 5.60 -3.28
C THR A 377 3.85 4.58 -2.93
N ASP A 378 4.95 5.02 -2.32
CA ASP A 378 5.89 4.12 -1.67
C ASP A 378 5.39 3.87 -0.24
N ASP A 379 5.18 2.59 0.11
CA ASP A 379 4.76 2.19 1.46
C ASP A 379 5.79 2.63 2.53
N ARG A 380 7.02 2.93 2.12
CA ARG A 380 8.12 3.39 2.98
C ARG A 380 8.21 4.90 3.11
N ALA A 381 7.65 5.63 2.16
CA ALA A 381 7.71 7.08 2.18
C ALA A 381 6.63 7.62 3.11
N GLN A 382 6.99 8.62 3.91
CA GLN A 382 6.02 9.36 4.73
C GLN A 382 5.05 10.19 3.86
N GLU A 383 5.43 10.44 2.60
CA GLU A 383 4.67 11.17 1.60
C GLU A 383 4.54 10.29 0.35
N GLY A 384 3.33 10.14 -0.17
CA GLY A 384 3.08 9.64 -1.52
C GLY A 384 2.85 10.81 -2.47
N GLU A 385 2.98 10.54 -3.76
CA GLU A 385 2.75 11.53 -4.81
C GLU A 385 1.73 11.02 -5.83
N VAL A 386 0.96 11.92 -6.41
CA VAL A 386 0.11 11.64 -7.56
C VAL A 386 0.52 12.58 -8.67
N LEU A 387 1.08 12.01 -9.74
CA LEU A 387 1.42 12.76 -10.94
C LEU A 387 0.20 12.75 -11.85
N VAL A 388 -0.30 13.93 -12.22
CA VAL A 388 -1.43 14.10 -13.14
C VAL A 388 -0.93 14.83 -14.38
N HIS A 389 -1.01 14.16 -15.53
CA HIS A 389 -0.79 14.76 -16.84
C HIS A 389 -2.13 15.28 -17.33
N ILE A 390 -2.21 16.59 -17.57
CA ILE A 390 -3.43 17.29 -17.98
C ILE A 390 -3.26 17.70 -19.44
N PHE A 391 -4.18 17.32 -20.32
CA PHE A 391 -4.16 17.62 -21.77
C PHE A 391 -5.19 18.71 -22.11
N PRO A 392 -4.91 19.99 -21.80
CA PRO A 392 -5.88 21.07 -21.96
C PRO A 392 -6.10 21.50 -23.41
N ILE A 393 -5.36 20.95 -24.36
CA ILE A 393 -5.49 21.24 -25.79
C ILE A 393 -5.87 19.94 -26.50
N GLN A 394 -7.00 19.99 -27.21
CA GLN A 394 -7.47 18.91 -28.07
C GLN A 394 -7.45 19.42 -29.52
N TYR A 395 -6.64 18.79 -30.37
CA TYR A 395 -6.42 19.18 -31.75
C TYR A 395 -7.18 18.25 -32.69
N ILE A 396 -7.86 18.82 -33.69
CA ILE A 396 -8.49 18.08 -34.79
C ILE A 396 -7.67 18.39 -36.06
N PRO A 397 -6.75 17.49 -36.45
CA PRO A 397 -5.77 17.80 -37.49
C PRO A 397 -6.36 18.11 -38.86
N ALA A 398 -7.34 17.31 -39.31
CA ALA A 398 -7.98 17.50 -40.61
C ALA A 398 -8.73 18.83 -40.70
N ASP A 399 -9.30 19.28 -39.58
CA ASP A 399 -10.05 20.54 -39.47
C ASP A 399 -9.13 21.75 -39.24
N ARG A 400 -7.85 21.52 -38.92
CA ARG A 400 -6.89 22.57 -38.52
C ARG A 400 -7.45 23.42 -37.38
N ARG A 401 -8.01 22.77 -36.37
CA ARG A 401 -8.73 23.41 -35.27
C ARG A 401 -8.29 22.83 -33.93
N ILE A 402 -8.13 23.68 -32.93
CA ILE A 402 -7.94 23.26 -31.54
C ILE A 402 -9.14 23.70 -30.69
N ILE A 403 -9.42 22.88 -29.66
CA ILE A 403 -10.24 23.23 -28.51
C ILE A 403 -9.27 23.30 -27.33
N ALA A 404 -9.10 24.48 -26.76
CA ALA A 404 -8.21 24.72 -25.64
C ALA A 404 -9.00 25.18 -24.41
N TYR A 405 -8.67 24.64 -23.24
CA TYR A 405 -9.32 25.03 -21.99
C TYR A 405 -8.40 25.99 -21.24
N LYS A 406 -8.97 27.04 -20.63
CA LYS A 406 -8.20 28.02 -19.83
C LYS A 406 -7.97 27.57 -18.40
N ASN A 407 -8.86 26.74 -17.88
CA ASN A 407 -8.79 26.26 -16.51
C ASN A 407 -9.15 24.78 -16.46
N ALA A 408 -8.55 24.08 -15.49
CA ALA A 408 -8.94 22.75 -15.11
C ALA A 408 -9.10 22.66 -13.60
N THR A 409 -10.00 21.79 -13.14
CA THR A 409 -10.18 21.48 -11.74
C THR A 409 -9.79 20.03 -11.53
N VAL A 410 -8.78 19.79 -10.70
CA VAL A 410 -8.30 18.45 -10.36
C VAL A 410 -8.81 18.07 -8.98
N SER A 411 -9.53 16.95 -8.90
CA SER A 411 -10.01 16.35 -7.64
C SER A 411 -9.42 14.97 -7.46
N ILE A 412 -8.69 14.75 -6.36
CA ILE A 412 -8.04 13.48 -6.03
C ILE A 412 -8.70 12.90 -4.79
N PHE A 413 -9.39 11.78 -4.96
CA PHE A 413 -9.99 11.01 -3.88
C PHE A 413 -9.03 9.89 -3.49
N TYR A 414 -8.60 9.92 -2.24
CA TYR A 414 -7.69 8.93 -1.70
C TYR A 414 -8.15 8.48 -0.32
N ARG A 415 -7.67 7.32 0.11
CA ARG A 415 -7.89 6.81 1.45
C ARG A 415 -6.59 6.84 2.21
N VAL A 416 -6.62 7.40 3.40
CA VAL A 416 -5.51 7.38 4.35
C VAL A 416 -5.82 6.32 5.38
N PRO A 417 -4.93 5.35 5.60
CA PRO A 417 -5.06 4.45 6.73
C PRO A 417 -5.17 5.26 8.02
N VAL A 418 -6.12 4.93 8.90
CA VAL A 418 -6.15 5.55 10.23
C VAL A 418 -4.79 5.26 10.87
N PRO A 419 -4.06 6.28 11.38
CA PRO A 419 -2.82 6.04 12.09
C PRO A 419 -3.07 4.97 13.14
N GLU A 420 -2.21 3.97 13.19
CA GLU A 420 -2.12 3.08 14.34
C GLU A 420 -1.58 3.97 15.48
N ASP A 421 -2.41 4.84 16.06
CA ASP A 421 -2.07 5.55 17.29
C ASP A 421 -1.76 4.44 18.29
N ASP A 422 -0.48 4.31 18.66
CA ASP A 422 0.11 3.28 19.52
C ASP A 422 -0.95 2.37 20.15
N TYR A 423 -1.28 1.25 19.48
CA TYR A 423 -1.96 0.11 20.10
C TYR A 423 -1.04 -0.41 21.21
N SER A 424 -1.01 0.31 22.32
CA SER A 424 -0.14 0.15 23.47
C SER A 424 -0.82 -0.64 24.57
#